data_AF-A0A7K2P614-F1
#
_entry.id   AF-A0A7K2P614-F1
#
_cell.length_a   1.000
_cell.length_b   1.000
_cell.length_c   1.000
_cell.angle_alpha   90.00
_cell.angle_beta   90.00
_cell.angle_gamma   90.00
#
_symmetry.space_group_name_H-M   'P 1'
#
loop_
_entity.id
_entity.type
_entity.pdbx_description
1 polymer ?
#
loop_
_entity_poly.entity_id
_entity_poly.type
_entity_poly.pdbx_seq_one_letter_code
_entity_poly.pdbx_strand_id
1 'polypeptide(L)'
;MAAVRELVGGLAPLLGLDPGRITIEAAGPGPGGPLGGARAAAAEDRLLLRPSQLADPEPALLVHELAHIAQHRNRAQRPSDTVGLAGRPRRAPVRPDLTASEAEAVALAGAVRAGSALWRPRAVLPDG
;
A
#
# COMPACT_ATOMS: atom_id res chain seq x y z
N MET A 1 -9.30 -13.62 -11.86
CA MET A 1 -9.54 -13.32 -10.41
C MET A 1 -8.81 -14.25 -9.47
N ALA A 2 -8.85 -15.57 -9.67
CA ALA A 2 -8.12 -16.51 -8.81
C ALA A 2 -6.62 -16.19 -8.73
N ALA A 3 -5.95 -15.98 -9.87
CA ALA A 3 -4.52 -15.65 -9.94
C ALA A 3 -4.14 -14.39 -9.14
N VAL A 4 -4.94 -13.31 -9.24
CA VAL A 4 -4.69 -12.08 -8.47
C VAL A 4 -4.80 -12.32 -6.96
N ARG A 5 -5.82 -13.09 -6.54
CA ARG A 5 -6.01 -13.44 -5.13
C ARG A 5 -4.87 -14.29 -4.58
N GLU A 6 -4.39 -15.24 -5.36
CA GLU A 6 -3.23 -16.07 -5.01
C GLU A 6 -1.97 -15.22 -4.82
N LEU A 7 -1.68 -14.33 -5.78
CA LEU A 7 -0.55 -13.40 -5.69
C LEU A 7 -0.67 -12.47 -4.49
N VAL A 8 -1.84 -11.87 -4.25
CA VAL A 8 -2.08 -11.04 -3.06
C VAL A 8 -1.88 -11.84 -1.77
N GLY A 9 -2.34 -13.10 -1.74
CA GLY A 9 -2.16 -14.01 -0.59
C GLY A 9 -0.69 -14.27 -0.25
N GLY A 10 0.18 -14.38 -1.26
CA GLY A 10 1.62 -14.54 -1.07
C GLY A 10 2.36 -13.24 -0.75
N LEU A 11 1.96 -12.12 -1.36
CA LEU A 11 2.69 -10.85 -1.28
C LEU A 11 2.30 -10.00 -0.07
N ALA A 12 1.01 -9.95 0.28
CA ALA A 12 0.52 -9.08 1.37
C ALA A 12 1.22 -9.35 2.73
N PRO A 13 1.43 -10.61 3.17
CA PRO A 13 2.12 -10.90 4.42
C PRO A 13 3.57 -10.40 4.47
N LEU A 14 4.24 -10.32 3.30
CA LEU A 14 5.62 -9.81 3.22
C LEU A 14 5.71 -8.32 3.55
N LEU A 15 4.59 -7.60 3.39
CA LEU A 15 4.44 -6.17 3.70
C LEU A 15 3.72 -5.92 5.03
N GLY A 16 3.49 -6.97 5.83
CA GLY A 16 2.78 -6.86 7.12
C GLY A 16 1.27 -6.63 6.98
N LEU A 17 0.70 -6.95 5.82
CA LEU A 17 -0.74 -6.85 5.56
C LEU A 17 -1.43 -8.20 5.77
N ASP A 18 -2.70 -8.15 6.19
CA ASP A 18 -3.58 -9.31 6.24
C ASP A 18 -4.30 -9.46 4.89
N PRO A 19 -4.05 -10.53 4.11
CA PRO A 19 -4.70 -10.73 2.82
C PRO A 19 -6.22 -10.88 2.94
N GLY A 20 -6.74 -11.33 4.09
CA GLY A 20 -8.19 -11.45 4.34
C GLY A 20 -8.91 -10.10 4.42
N ARG A 21 -8.17 -9.00 4.60
CA ARG A 21 -8.71 -7.63 4.65
C ARG A 21 -8.68 -6.89 3.31
N ILE A 22 -8.05 -7.48 2.28
CA ILE A 22 -7.83 -6.84 0.99
C ILE A 22 -8.97 -7.21 0.03
N THR A 23 -9.84 -6.24 -0.20
CA THR A 23 -10.89 -6.30 -1.22
C THR A 23 -10.29 -5.88 -2.56
N ILE A 24 -10.44 -6.73 -3.59
CA ILE A 24 -9.96 -6.45 -4.96
C ILE A 24 -11.15 -5.96 -5.78
N GLU A 25 -11.05 -4.75 -6.31
CA GLU A 25 -12.09 -4.10 -7.10
C GLU A 25 -11.56 -3.83 -8.53
N ALA A 26 -12.44 -4.00 -9.53
CA ALA A 26 -12.14 -3.56 -10.88
C ALA A 26 -12.32 -2.05 -10.99
N ALA A 27 -11.25 -1.33 -11.32
CA ALA A 27 -11.34 0.09 -11.66
C ALA A 27 -12.21 0.26 -12.92
N GLY A 28 -13.14 1.22 -12.89
CA GLY A 28 -14.00 1.53 -14.04
C GLY A 28 -13.19 1.98 -15.27
N PRO A 29 -13.73 1.84 -16.50
CA PRO A 29 -12.99 1.99 -17.76
C PRO A 29 -12.67 3.45 -18.15
N GLY A 30 -12.45 4.35 -17.19
CA GLY A 30 -12.16 5.76 -17.46
C GLY A 30 -10.80 5.95 -18.17
N PRO A 31 -10.76 6.55 -19.37
CA PRO A 31 -9.49 6.90 -20.01
C PRO A 31 -8.74 7.93 -19.14
N GLY A 32 -7.45 7.66 -18.86
CA GLY A 32 -6.59 8.54 -18.06
C GLY A 32 -6.56 8.27 -16.55
N GLY A 33 -7.27 7.25 -16.07
CA GLY A 33 -7.15 6.80 -14.68
C GLY A 33 -5.77 6.20 -14.36
N PRO A 34 -5.35 6.19 -13.08
CA PRO A 34 -4.08 5.58 -12.68
C PRO A 34 -4.06 4.10 -13.04
N LEU A 35 -2.85 3.56 -13.27
CA LEU A 35 -2.70 2.18 -13.72
C LEU A 35 -3.28 1.21 -12.69
N GLY A 36 -3.12 1.47 -11.40
CA GLY A 36 -3.78 0.81 -10.27
C GLY A 36 -4.09 1.83 -9.18
N GLY A 37 -4.68 1.40 -8.08
CA GLY A 37 -4.83 2.27 -6.92
C GLY A 37 -5.04 1.50 -5.63
N ALA A 38 -4.51 2.05 -4.54
CA ALA A 38 -4.62 1.50 -3.21
C ALA A 38 -5.34 2.45 -2.27
N ARG A 39 -6.21 1.90 -1.42
CA ARG A 39 -6.82 2.64 -0.31
C ARG A 39 -6.78 1.77 0.94
N ALA A 40 -6.46 2.35 2.09
CA ALA A 40 -6.67 1.69 3.38
C ALA A 40 -7.75 2.44 4.15
N ALA A 41 -8.70 1.70 4.72
CA ALA A 41 -9.69 2.22 5.64
C ALA A 41 -9.74 1.35 6.91
N ALA A 42 -10.38 1.87 7.96
CA ALA A 42 -10.47 1.16 9.24
C ALA A 42 -11.10 -0.24 9.12
N ALA A 43 -12.09 -0.39 8.22
CA ALA A 43 -12.83 -1.63 8.00
C ALA A 43 -12.19 -2.56 6.95
N GLU A 44 -11.71 -2.03 5.84
CA GLU A 44 -11.18 -2.82 4.72
C GLU A 44 -10.08 -2.07 3.97
N ASP A 45 -9.14 -2.83 3.40
CA ASP A 45 -8.14 -2.32 2.48
C ASP A 45 -8.61 -2.63 1.06
N ARG A 46 -8.51 -1.67 0.13
CA ARG A 46 -8.99 -1.82 -1.25
C ARG A 46 -7.85 -1.72 -2.23
N LEU A 47 -7.81 -2.71 -3.13
CA LEU A 47 -6.91 -2.78 -4.27
C LEU A 47 -7.73 -2.62 -5.56
N LEU A 48 -7.54 -1.49 -6.24
CA LEU A 48 -8.18 -1.15 -7.50
C LEU A 48 -7.25 -1.53 -8.65
N LEU A 49 -7.71 -2.42 -9.53
CA LEU A 49 -6.97 -2.85 -10.71
C LEU A 49 -7.84 -2.71 -11.96
N ARG A 50 -7.23 -2.35 -13.08
CA ARG A 50 -7.92 -2.32 -14.38
C ARG A 50 -8.23 -3.74 -14.86
N PRO A 51 -9.23 -3.91 -15.74
CA PRO A 51 -9.58 -5.22 -16.30
C PRO A 51 -8.39 -5.98 -16.91
N SER A 52 -7.44 -5.29 -17.53
CA SER A 52 -6.23 -5.92 -18.09
C SER A 52 -5.31 -6.52 -17.02
N GLN A 53 -5.17 -5.86 -15.87
CA GLN A 53 -4.33 -6.34 -14.75
C GLN A 53 -5.02 -7.43 -13.93
N LEU A 54 -6.36 -7.41 -13.94
CA LEU A 54 -7.17 -8.50 -13.40
C LEU A 54 -7.04 -9.78 -14.24
N ALA A 55 -6.81 -9.63 -15.55
CA ALA A 55 -6.62 -10.72 -16.51
C ALA A 55 -5.16 -11.23 -16.51
N ASP A 56 -4.20 -10.31 -16.46
CA ASP A 56 -2.76 -10.58 -16.44
C ASP A 56 -2.09 -9.82 -15.28
N PRO A 57 -2.11 -10.37 -14.06
CA PRO A 57 -1.60 -9.69 -12.88
C PRO A 57 -0.08 -9.65 -12.87
N GLU A 58 0.47 -8.44 -12.95
CA GLU A 58 1.90 -8.23 -12.80
C GLU A 58 2.31 -8.16 -11.31
N PRO A 59 3.15 -9.08 -10.79
CA PRO A 59 3.51 -9.11 -9.37
C PRO A 59 4.13 -7.81 -8.86
N ALA A 60 4.93 -7.14 -9.69
CA ALA A 60 5.57 -5.88 -9.34
C ALA A 60 4.57 -4.74 -9.12
N LEU A 61 3.55 -4.64 -9.98
CA LEU A 61 2.46 -3.70 -9.79
C LEU A 61 1.69 -4.02 -8.49
N LEU A 62 1.38 -5.30 -8.24
CA LEU A 62 0.68 -5.68 -7.02
C LEU A 62 1.47 -5.30 -5.77
N VAL A 63 2.79 -5.50 -5.76
CA VAL A 63 3.65 -5.07 -4.65
C VAL A 63 3.65 -3.56 -4.48
N HIS A 64 3.70 -2.80 -5.57
CA HIS A 64 3.63 -1.33 -5.51
C HIS A 64 2.34 -0.86 -4.81
N GLU A 65 1.19 -1.36 -5.24
CA GLU A 65 -0.09 -0.98 -4.66
C GLU A 65 -0.26 -1.49 -3.21
N LEU A 66 0.22 -2.70 -2.92
CA LEU A 66 0.21 -3.23 -1.55
C LEU A 66 1.11 -2.39 -0.62
N ALA A 67 2.24 -1.88 -1.11
CA ALA A 67 3.08 -0.97 -0.34
C ALA A 67 2.30 0.29 0.05
N HIS A 68 1.52 0.87 -0.87
CA HIS A 68 0.64 2.00 -0.55
C HIS A 68 -0.42 1.67 0.50
N ILE A 69 -1.01 0.47 0.48
CA ILE A 69 -1.94 0.04 1.54
C ILE A 69 -1.24 0.05 2.89
N ALA A 70 -0.04 -0.54 2.98
CA ALA A 70 0.73 -0.56 4.22
C ALA A 70 1.10 0.86 4.71
N GLN A 71 1.51 1.74 3.80
CA GLN A 71 1.84 3.15 4.09
C GLN A 71 0.62 3.92 4.62
N HIS A 72 -0.55 3.76 4.00
CA HIS A 72 -1.79 4.36 4.49
C HIS A 72 -2.21 3.83 5.88
N ARG A 73 -1.98 2.55 6.17
CA ARG A 73 -2.26 1.96 7.50
C ARG A 73 -1.33 2.51 8.58
N ASN A 74 -0.05 2.67 8.26
CA ASN A 74 0.92 3.26 9.20
C ASN A 74 0.49 4.66 9.61
N ARG A 75 0.04 5.47 8.64
CA ARG A 75 -0.52 6.79 8.89
C ARG A 75 -1.77 6.76 9.77
N ALA A 76 -2.70 5.84 9.51
CA ALA A 76 -3.93 5.70 10.30
C ALA A 76 -3.69 5.23 11.74
N GLN A 77 -2.59 4.50 11.99
CA GLN A 77 -2.21 4.02 13.31
C GLN A 77 -1.42 5.04 14.13
N ARG A 78 -0.89 6.12 13.51
CA ARG A 78 -0.23 7.17 14.27
C ARG A 78 -1.26 7.84 15.18
N PRO A 79 -0.99 7.90 16.51
CA PRO A 79 -1.82 8.69 17.40
C PRO A 79 -1.92 10.10 16.85
N SER A 80 -3.14 10.61 16.73
CA SER A 80 -3.33 12.05 16.58
C SER A 80 -2.74 12.68 17.84
N ASP A 81 -1.55 13.27 17.75
CA ASP A 81 -0.82 13.92 18.85
C ASP A 81 -1.56 15.16 19.42
N THR A 82 -2.86 15.29 19.20
CA THR A 82 -3.72 16.44 19.51
C THR A 82 -4.16 16.55 20.96
N VAL A 83 -3.79 15.62 21.85
CA VAL A 83 -4.07 15.80 23.29
C VAL A 83 -2.80 15.58 24.11
N GLY A 84 -2.04 16.65 24.30
CA GLY A 84 -0.98 16.68 25.29
C GLY A 84 -1.57 16.75 26.69
N LEU A 85 -1.14 15.86 27.60
CA LEU A 85 -1.20 16.16 29.04
C LEU A 85 -0.51 17.51 29.25
N ALA A 86 -1.23 18.49 29.81
CA ALA A 86 -0.71 19.80 30.25
C ALA A 86 -0.53 20.92 29.19
N GLY A 87 -1.34 20.97 28.12
CA GLY A 87 -1.57 22.24 27.40
C GLY A 87 -0.37 22.85 26.66
N ARG A 88 0.68 22.07 26.39
CA ARG A 88 1.77 22.47 25.48
C ARG A 88 1.50 21.92 24.07
N PRO A 89 1.77 22.68 23.00
CA PRO A 89 1.71 22.14 21.65
C PRO A 89 2.75 21.03 21.51
N ARG A 90 2.29 19.78 21.39
CA ARG A 90 3.13 18.66 20.89
C ARG A 90 3.39 18.90 19.40
N ARG A 91 4.55 18.41 18.95
CA ARG A 91 5.12 18.56 17.59
C ARG A 91 4.05 18.72 16.50
N ALA A 92 4.27 19.66 15.59
CA ALA A 92 3.44 19.85 14.40
C ALA A 92 3.16 18.49 13.72
N PRO A 93 1.94 18.26 13.22
CA PRO A 93 1.59 17.01 12.56
C PRO A 93 2.63 16.71 11.48
N VAL A 94 3.31 15.56 11.60
CA VAL A 94 4.29 15.12 10.61
C VAL A 94 3.51 14.86 9.32
N ARG A 95 3.70 15.72 8.33
CA ARG A 95 3.10 15.53 7.01
C ARG A 95 3.69 14.26 6.39
N PRO A 96 2.88 13.44 5.69
CA PRO A 96 3.39 12.31 4.95
C PRO A 96 4.41 12.78 3.90
N ASP A 97 5.49 12.01 3.75
CA ASP A 97 6.50 12.24 2.72
C ASP A 97 6.13 11.38 1.51
N LEU A 98 5.28 11.94 0.65
CA LEU A 98 4.78 11.25 -0.54
C LEU A 98 5.91 10.81 -1.47
N THR A 99 7.00 11.59 -1.54
CA THR A 99 8.15 11.26 -2.39
C THR A 99 8.92 10.06 -1.84
N ALA A 100 9.16 10.00 -0.53
CA ALA A 100 9.76 8.83 0.09
C ALA A 100 8.84 7.60 -0.02
N SER A 101 7.54 7.79 0.20
CA SER A 101 6.51 6.75 0.07
C SER A 101 6.50 6.12 -1.33
N GLU A 102 6.47 6.95 -2.37
CA GLU A 102 6.51 6.51 -3.76
C GLU A 102 7.84 5.85 -4.12
N ALA A 103 8.96 6.44 -3.72
CA ALA A 103 10.29 5.88 -3.99
C ALA A 103 10.44 4.48 -3.39
N GLU A 104 9.91 4.25 -2.19
CA GLU A 104 9.92 2.92 -1.58
C GLU A 104 8.99 1.93 -2.29
N ALA A 105 7.78 2.35 -2.69
CA ALA A 105 6.87 1.51 -3.44
C ALA A 105 7.48 1.09 -4.80
N VAL A 106 8.14 2.02 -5.50
CA VAL A 106 8.88 1.77 -6.75
C VAL A 106 10.07 0.84 -6.52
N ALA A 107 10.84 1.04 -5.45
CA ALA A 107 12.00 0.19 -5.14
C ALA A 107 11.57 -1.27 -4.87
N LEU A 108 10.48 -1.48 -4.13
CA LEU A 108 9.93 -2.81 -3.87
C LEU A 108 9.43 -3.48 -5.16
N ALA A 109 8.70 -2.74 -6.00
CA ALA A 109 8.27 -3.24 -7.30
C ALA A 109 9.46 -3.62 -8.20
N GLY A 110 10.51 -2.78 -8.21
CA GLY A 110 11.75 -3.04 -8.94
C GLY A 110 12.47 -4.31 -8.46
N ALA A 111 12.54 -4.54 -7.15
CA ALA A 111 13.13 -5.75 -6.58
C ALA A 111 12.39 -7.02 -7.04
N VAL A 112 11.07 -7.00 -7.08
CA VAL A 112 10.26 -8.13 -7.62
C VAL A 112 10.54 -8.36 -9.10
N ARG A 113 10.56 -7.30 -9.92
CA ARG A 113 10.88 -7.43 -11.35
C ARG A 113 12.27 -8.04 -11.58
N ALA A 114 13.24 -7.70 -10.73
CA ALA A 114 14.59 -8.23 -10.78
C ALA A 114 14.73 -9.66 -10.22
N GLY A 115 13.64 -10.28 -9.74
CA GLY A 115 13.68 -11.60 -9.09
C GLY A 115 14.44 -11.58 -7.76
N SER A 116 14.65 -10.40 -7.16
CA SER A 116 15.32 -10.25 -5.89
C SER A 116 14.36 -10.58 -4.75
N ALA A 117 14.89 -11.12 -3.66
CA ALA A 117 14.10 -11.26 -2.44
C ALA A 117 13.55 -9.88 -2.05
N LEU A 118 12.26 -9.82 -1.72
CA LEU A 118 11.67 -8.63 -1.14
C LEU A 118 12.39 -8.33 0.17
N TRP A 119 13.32 -7.38 0.13
CA TRP A 119 13.94 -6.86 1.32
C TRP A 119 12.81 -6.30 2.17
N ARG A 120 12.65 -6.82 3.40
CA ARG A 120 11.80 -6.14 4.39
C ARG A 120 12.41 -4.74 4.54
N PRO A 121 11.72 -3.68 4.11
CA PRO A 121 12.12 -2.33 4.49
C PRO A 121 12.12 -2.29 6.02
N ARG A 122 12.61 -1.20 6.59
CA ARG A 122 12.50 -0.88 8.02
C ARG A 122 11.19 -1.44 8.60
N ALA A 123 11.20 -1.86 9.86
CA ALA A 123 10.06 -2.52 10.52
C ALA A 123 8.68 -1.85 10.28
N VAL A 124 8.67 -0.58 9.86
CA VAL A 124 7.52 0.17 9.34
C VAL A 124 7.92 0.94 8.06
N LEU A 125 7.13 0.82 6.99
CA LEU A 125 7.20 1.68 5.78
C LEU A 125 6.89 3.16 6.13
N PRO A 126 7.41 4.16 5.39
CA PRO A 126 7.09 5.57 5.59
C PRO A 126 5.60 5.82 5.41
N ASP A 127 5.11 6.93 5.95
CA ASP A 127 3.71 7.33 5.78
C ASP A 127 3.50 7.95 4.40
N GLY A 128 2.46 7.48 3.70
CA GLY A 128 1.90 8.04 2.47
C GLY A 128 0.58 8.78 2.68
#